data_AF-A0A7S4DZV6-F1
#
_entry.id   AF-A0A7S4DZV6-F1
#
_cell.length_a   1.000
_cell.length_b   1.000
_cell.length_c   1.000
_cell.angle_alpha   90.00
_cell.angle_beta   90.00
_cell.angle_gamma   90.00
#
_symmetry.space_group_name_H-M   'P 1'
#
loop_
_entity.id
_entity.type
_entity.pdbx_description
1 polymer ?
#
loop_
_entity_poly.entity_id
_entity_poly.type
_entity_poly.pdbx_seq_one_letter_code
_entity_poly.pdbx_strand_id
1 'polypeptide(L)'
;GQEEAICRRTNLAPCVEAASYPLPEFGCLYVPSLFILREGPQNGFEFLPKPVEVSGVVGHCYMHPNLNSKGEFESKHKANTYKKVVNMLSAFAQKGHTHLVLGAWGCGAYGNPPEAIAPLFRQALRENVWAAKFERVAFAILRNREAVAAFTASLSSLCMAQDLQKRRKRNS
;
A
#
# COMPACT_ATOMS: atom_id res chain seq x y z
N GLY A 1 4.00 11.25 -7.72
CA GLY A 1 3.10 10.43 -6.87
C GLY A 1 3.87 9.35 -6.11
N GLN A 2 3.22 8.51 -5.28
CA GLN A 2 3.89 7.40 -4.58
C GLN A 2 4.49 6.39 -5.57
N GLU A 3 3.71 5.96 -6.56
CA GLU A 3 4.14 5.03 -7.61
C GLU A 3 5.33 5.56 -8.39
N GLU A 4 5.27 6.82 -8.84
CA GLU A 4 6.38 7.49 -9.52
C GLU A 4 7.67 7.47 -8.69
N ALA A 5 7.58 7.70 -7.37
CA ALA A 5 8.74 7.64 -6.49
C ALA A 5 9.29 6.20 -6.35
N ILE A 6 8.42 5.17 -6.42
CA ILE A 6 8.86 3.77 -6.45
C ILE A 6 9.55 3.48 -7.79
N CYS A 7 8.93 3.80 -8.93
CA CYS A 7 9.50 3.59 -10.26
C CYS A 7 10.84 4.30 -10.46
N ARG A 8 11.00 5.52 -9.92
CA ARG A 8 12.30 6.23 -9.97
C ARG A 8 13.37 5.54 -9.13
N ARG A 9 12.98 4.85 -8.05
CA ARG A 9 13.91 4.26 -7.08
C ARG A 9 14.18 2.78 -7.32
N THR A 10 13.42 2.13 -8.20
CA THR A 10 13.53 0.71 -8.44
C THR A 10 13.55 0.37 -9.92
N ASN A 11 13.71 -0.91 -10.23
CA ASN A 11 13.46 -1.48 -11.55
C ASN A 11 11.97 -1.77 -11.83
N LEU A 12 11.02 -1.14 -11.12
CA LEU A 12 9.59 -1.47 -11.26
C LEU A 12 9.01 -1.10 -12.64
N ALA A 13 9.44 0.02 -13.24
CA ALA A 13 8.91 0.48 -14.52
C ALA A 13 8.96 -0.60 -15.63
N PRO A 14 10.12 -1.23 -15.93
CA PRO A 14 10.17 -2.30 -16.92
C PRO A 14 9.37 -3.55 -16.52
N CYS A 15 9.21 -3.84 -15.23
CA CYS A 15 8.36 -4.95 -14.77
C CYS A 15 6.87 -4.69 -15.05
N VAL A 16 6.44 -3.44 -14.92
CA VAL A 16 5.08 -3.00 -15.24
C VAL A 16 4.87 -3.01 -16.75
N GLU A 17 5.81 -2.49 -17.53
CA GLU A 17 5.74 -2.48 -19.01
C GLU A 17 5.68 -3.90 -19.61
N ALA A 18 6.37 -4.87 -19.00
CA ALA A 18 6.37 -6.26 -19.44
C ALA A 18 5.10 -7.03 -19.05
N ALA A 19 4.23 -6.47 -18.20
CA ALA A 19 3.01 -7.14 -17.76
C ALA A 19 1.84 -6.88 -18.73
N SER A 20 0.86 -7.80 -18.75
CA SER A 20 -0.37 -7.60 -19.51
C SER A 20 -1.21 -6.48 -18.90
N TYR A 21 -1.29 -5.35 -19.62
CA TYR A 21 -2.12 -4.20 -19.24
C TYR A 21 -3.33 -4.01 -20.18
N PRO A 22 -4.46 -3.49 -19.67
CA PRO A 22 -4.72 -3.15 -18.28
C PRO A 22 -4.82 -4.40 -17.39
N LEU A 23 -4.39 -4.29 -16.12
CA LEU A 23 -4.60 -5.36 -15.15
C LEU A 23 -6.10 -5.65 -15.01
N PRO A 24 -6.52 -6.92 -14.83
CA PRO A 24 -7.91 -7.26 -14.53
C PRO A 24 -8.44 -6.44 -13.34
N GLU A 25 -9.72 -6.11 -13.30
CA GLU A 25 -10.33 -5.24 -12.27
C GLU A 25 -9.94 -5.66 -10.84
N PHE A 26 -9.98 -6.95 -10.52
CA PHE A 26 -9.59 -7.48 -9.20
C PHE A 26 -8.17 -8.10 -9.20
N GLY A 27 -7.41 -7.92 -10.27
CA GLY A 27 -6.06 -8.42 -10.43
C GLY A 27 -5.00 -7.52 -9.78
N CYS A 28 -3.85 -8.12 -9.52
CA CYS A 28 -2.62 -7.44 -9.15
C CYS A 28 -1.42 -8.13 -9.80
N LEU A 29 -0.33 -7.39 -9.99
CA LEU A 29 0.93 -7.90 -10.50
C LEU A 29 1.86 -8.19 -9.32
N TYR A 30 2.28 -9.43 -9.16
CA TYR A 30 3.34 -9.80 -8.21
C TYR A 30 4.71 -9.71 -8.90
N VAL A 31 5.66 -9.03 -8.26
CA VAL A 31 7.02 -8.85 -8.75
C VAL A 31 7.99 -9.40 -7.70
N PRO A 32 8.65 -10.55 -7.93
CA PRO A 32 9.48 -11.21 -6.92
C PRO A 32 10.77 -10.45 -6.58
N SER A 33 11.41 -9.84 -7.58
CA SER A 33 12.74 -9.22 -7.46
C SER A 33 12.71 -7.77 -7.93
N LEU A 34 12.25 -6.89 -7.04
CA LEU A 34 12.41 -5.45 -7.17
C LEU A 34 13.66 -5.00 -6.42
N PHE A 35 14.54 -4.30 -7.10
CA PHE A 35 15.73 -3.72 -6.50
C PHE A 35 15.48 -2.25 -6.19
N ILE A 36 15.61 -1.86 -4.93
CA ILE A 36 15.73 -0.45 -4.53
C ILE A 36 17.15 -0.01 -4.83
N LEU A 37 17.29 0.86 -5.82
CA LEU A 37 18.54 1.36 -6.36
C LEU A 37 18.88 2.76 -5.85
N ARG A 38 17.87 3.53 -5.44
CA ARG A 38 18.04 4.94 -5.06
C ARG A 38 17.41 5.29 -3.72
N GLU A 39 18.01 6.29 -3.11
CA GLU A 39 17.52 7.01 -1.95
C GLU A 39 16.15 7.68 -2.22
N GLY A 40 15.51 8.12 -1.13
CA GLY A 40 14.21 8.80 -1.22
C GLY A 40 14.31 10.23 -1.78
N PRO A 41 13.17 10.86 -2.13
CA PRO A 41 13.13 12.22 -2.67
C PRO A 41 13.83 13.28 -1.79
N GLN A 42 13.90 13.05 -0.49
CA GLN A 42 14.59 13.93 0.47
C GLN A 42 16.11 13.98 0.30
N ASN A 43 16.68 12.98 -0.35
CA ASN A 43 18.13 12.81 -0.59
C ASN A 43 18.42 12.87 -2.10
N GLY A 44 17.59 13.58 -2.88
CA GLY A 44 17.84 13.80 -4.30
C GLY A 44 17.79 12.58 -5.21
N PHE A 45 17.28 11.43 -4.75
CA PHE A 45 17.33 10.15 -5.48
C PHE A 45 18.76 9.70 -5.83
N GLU A 46 19.73 9.99 -4.95
CA GLU A 46 21.08 9.44 -5.05
C GLU A 46 21.08 7.91 -5.09
N PHE A 47 22.06 7.32 -5.77
CA PHE A 47 22.20 5.86 -5.80
C PHE A 47 22.57 5.33 -4.42
N LEU A 48 21.95 4.21 -4.04
CA LEU A 48 22.37 3.47 -2.86
C LEU A 48 23.72 2.80 -3.14
N PRO A 49 24.62 2.73 -2.16
CA PRO A 49 25.90 2.04 -2.32
C PRO A 49 25.73 0.53 -2.58
N LYS A 50 24.61 -0.04 -2.13
CA LYS A 50 24.21 -1.42 -2.42
C LYS A 50 22.70 -1.50 -2.68
N PRO A 51 22.25 -2.12 -3.78
CA PRO A 51 20.84 -2.38 -4.01
C PRO A 51 20.21 -3.22 -2.89
N VAL A 52 18.95 -2.93 -2.58
CA VAL A 52 18.15 -3.73 -1.64
C VAL A 52 17.07 -4.45 -2.43
N GLU A 53 17.06 -5.77 -2.38
CA GLU A 53 16.03 -6.58 -3.04
C GLU A 53 14.79 -6.70 -2.14
N VAL A 54 13.62 -6.51 -2.73
CA VAL A 54 12.30 -6.70 -2.12
C VAL A 54 11.35 -7.33 -3.14
N SER A 55 10.27 -7.96 -2.69
CA SER A 55 9.15 -8.28 -3.58
C SER A 55 8.08 -7.19 -3.51
N GLY A 56 7.38 -6.96 -4.62
CA GLY A 56 6.29 -5.99 -4.70
C GLY A 56 5.00 -6.63 -5.20
N VAL A 57 3.88 -6.02 -4.81
CA VAL A 57 2.58 -6.24 -5.45
C VAL A 57 2.09 -4.90 -5.97
N VAL A 58 1.78 -4.83 -7.26
CA VAL A 58 1.17 -3.66 -7.89
C VAL A 58 -0.32 -3.94 -8.08
N GLY A 59 -1.14 -3.14 -7.40
CA GLY A 59 -2.58 -3.12 -7.59
C GLY A 59 -3.05 -1.69 -7.87
N HIS A 60 -4.18 -1.56 -8.57
CA HIS A 60 -4.78 -0.27 -8.88
C HIS A 60 -6.04 -0.01 -8.04
N CYS A 61 -6.16 1.21 -7.50
CA CYS A 61 -7.38 1.71 -6.88
C CYS A 61 -8.36 2.22 -7.93
N TYR A 62 -9.62 2.38 -7.54
CA TYR A 62 -10.53 3.24 -8.30
C TYR A 62 -10.12 4.70 -8.13
N MET A 63 -10.22 5.47 -9.21
CA MET A 63 -9.95 6.91 -9.22
C MET A 63 -11.23 7.69 -8.93
N HIS A 64 -11.12 8.70 -8.06
CA HIS A 64 -12.19 9.65 -7.71
C HIS A 64 -13.57 9.00 -7.57
N PRO A 65 -13.70 8.03 -6.65
CA PRO A 65 -14.96 7.30 -6.52
C PRO A 65 -16.08 8.22 -6.05
N ASN A 66 -17.29 8.00 -6.58
CA ASN A 66 -18.48 8.69 -6.09
C ASN A 66 -18.73 8.28 -4.63
N LEU A 67 -18.95 9.28 -3.79
CA LEU A 67 -19.22 9.11 -2.37
C LEU A 67 -20.69 9.46 -2.08
N ASN A 68 -21.27 8.82 -1.08
CA ASN A 68 -22.58 9.19 -0.57
C ASN A 68 -22.53 10.55 0.16
N SER A 69 -23.68 11.04 0.63
CA SER A 69 -23.78 12.32 1.36
C SER A 69 -22.98 12.38 2.67
N LYS A 70 -22.49 11.25 3.17
CA LYS A 70 -21.64 11.13 4.36
C LYS A 70 -20.15 11.01 4.03
N GLY A 71 -19.77 11.07 2.75
CA GLY A 71 -18.38 10.91 2.30
C GLY A 71 -17.90 9.45 2.28
N GLU A 72 -18.82 8.48 2.28
CA GLU A 72 -18.48 7.05 2.28
C GLU A 72 -18.68 6.44 0.88
N PHE A 73 -17.99 5.33 0.62
CA PHE A 73 -18.25 4.54 -0.58
C PHE A 73 -19.68 4.00 -0.61
N GLU A 74 -20.30 4.04 -1.78
CA GLU A 74 -21.49 3.24 -2.07
C GLU A 74 -21.21 1.73 -1.87
N SER A 75 -22.24 0.96 -1.52
CA SER A 75 -22.11 -0.46 -1.15
C SER A 75 -21.35 -1.30 -2.19
N LYS A 76 -21.67 -1.13 -3.48
CA LYS A 76 -20.99 -1.85 -4.57
C LYS A 76 -19.52 -1.43 -4.68
N HIS A 77 -19.24 -0.13 -4.59
CA HIS A 77 -17.89 0.41 -4.67
C HIS A 77 -17.04 -0.06 -3.49
N LYS A 78 -17.61 -0.05 -2.27
CA LYS A 78 -16.99 -0.56 -1.05
C LYS A 78 -16.64 -2.04 -1.18
N ALA A 79 -17.58 -2.86 -1.65
CA ALA A 79 -17.37 -4.29 -1.83
C ALA A 79 -16.28 -4.58 -2.87
N ASN A 80 -16.27 -3.85 -3.99
CA ASN A 80 -15.25 -4.01 -5.02
C ASN A 80 -13.87 -3.54 -4.54
N THR A 81 -13.80 -2.44 -3.78
CA THR A 81 -12.54 -1.96 -3.18
C THR A 81 -12.01 -2.95 -2.15
N TYR A 82 -12.89 -3.52 -1.32
CA TYR A 82 -12.52 -4.57 -0.38
C TYR A 82 -11.92 -5.80 -1.08
N LYS A 83 -12.56 -6.27 -2.15
CA LYS A 83 -12.03 -7.39 -2.96
C LYS A 83 -10.63 -7.10 -3.49
N LYS A 84 -10.37 -5.88 -3.97
CA LYS A 84 -9.03 -5.47 -4.43
C LYS A 84 -7.99 -5.50 -3.30
N VAL A 85 -8.35 -5.00 -2.11
CA VAL A 85 -7.48 -5.06 -0.91
C VAL A 85 -7.15 -6.50 -0.53
N VAL A 86 -8.17 -7.37 -0.46
CA VAL A 86 -8.00 -8.80 -0.16
C VAL A 86 -7.12 -9.48 -1.19
N ASN A 87 -7.33 -9.23 -2.48
CA ASN A 87 -6.53 -9.86 -3.53
C ASN A 87 -5.06 -9.44 -3.47
N MET A 88 -4.78 -8.16 -3.24
CA MET A 88 -3.41 -7.65 -3.05
C MET A 88 -2.72 -8.30 -1.85
N LEU A 89 -3.38 -8.33 -0.69
CA LEU A 89 -2.81 -8.92 0.52
C LEU A 89 -2.65 -10.45 0.39
N SER A 90 -3.64 -11.13 -0.16
CA SER A 90 -3.55 -12.58 -0.38
C SER A 90 -2.42 -12.96 -1.35
N ALA A 91 -2.08 -12.11 -2.33
CA ALA A 91 -0.94 -12.34 -3.21
C ALA A 91 0.38 -12.37 -2.43
N PHE A 92 0.57 -11.47 -1.46
CA PHE A 92 1.72 -11.53 -0.55
C PHE A 92 1.72 -12.82 0.28
N ALA A 93 0.59 -13.17 0.89
CA ALA A 93 0.49 -14.36 1.73
C ALA A 93 0.68 -15.68 0.98
N GLN A 94 0.22 -15.76 -0.28
CA GLN A 94 0.41 -16.91 -1.16
C GLN A 94 1.89 -17.11 -1.54
N LYS A 95 2.68 -16.03 -1.53
CA LYS A 95 4.12 -16.07 -1.81
C LYS A 95 4.98 -16.18 -0.56
N GLY A 96 4.36 -16.35 0.61
CA GLY A 96 5.06 -16.60 1.88
C GLY A 96 5.63 -15.37 2.55
N HIS A 97 5.22 -14.16 2.13
CA HIS A 97 5.67 -12.93 2.78
C HIS A 97 5.02 -12.78 4.17
N THR A 98 5.85 -12.53 5.20
CA THR A 98 5.39 -12.32 6.58
C THR A 98 5.50 -10.87 7.04
N HIS A 99 6.31 -10.05 6.35
CA HIS A 99 6.56 -8.65 6.68
C HIS A 99 6.17 -7.74 5.52
N LEU A 100 5.20 -6.85 5.76
CA LEU A 100 4.66 -5.97 4.72
C LEU A 100 4.90 -4.50 5.05
N VAL A 101 5.24 -3.73 4.02
CA VAL A 101 5.19 -2.26 4.04
C VAL A 101 4.15 -1.81 3.03
N LEU A 102 3.07 -1.23 3.55
CA LEU A 102 1.91 -0.73 2.81
C LEU A 102 1.87 0.80 2.88
N GLY A 103 0.89 1.41 2.21
CA GLY A 103 0.64 2.85 2.27
C GLY A 103 -0.85 3.18 2.34
N ALA A 104 -1.18 4.47 2.34
CA ALA A 104 -2.55 4.96 2.23
C ALA A 104 -3.05 4.81 0.78
N TRP A 105 -3.29 3.56 0.38
CA TRP A 105 -3.56 3.16 -1.00
C TRP A 105 -4.77 3.94 -1.56
N GLY A 106 -4.56 4.65 -2.67
CA GLY A 106 -5.60 5.47 -3.32
C GLY A 106 -5.91 6.81 -2.66
N CYS A 107 -5.34 7.12 -1.48
CA CYS A 107 -5.70 8.30 -0.67
C CYS A 107 -4.97 9.60 -1.06
N GLY A 108 -4.24 9.58 -2.17
CA GLY A 108 -3.54 10.75 -2.72
C GLY A 108 -4.23 11.24 -3.99
N ALA A 109 -3.50 11.22 -5.10
CA ALA A 109 -4.01 11.66 -6.40
C ALA A 109 -5.30 10.96 -6.86
N TYR A 110 -5.59 9.76 -6.35
CA TYR A 110 -6.78 8.97 -6.71
C TYR A 110 -8.02 9.38 -5.87
N GLY A 111 -7.88 10.28 -4.91
CA GLY A 111 -8.99 10.89 -4.18
C GLY A 111 -9.84 9.95 -3.33
N ASN A 112 -9.32 8.78 -2.92
CA ASN A 112 -10.06 7.91 -2.02
C ASN A 112 -10.00 8.46 -0.58
N PRO A 113 -11.12 8.55 0.14
CA PRO A 113 -11.10 9.00 1.53
C PRO A 113 -10.38 7.99 2.43
N PRO A 114 -9.37 8.39 3.21
CA PRO A 114 -8.66 7.50 4.13
C PRO A 114 -9.55 6.79 5.14
N GLU A 115 -10.61 7.46 5.59
CA GLU A 115 -11.62 6.95 6.51
C GLU A 115 -12.44 5.81 5.90
N ALA A 116 -12.53 5.73 4.56
CA ALA A 116 -13.15 4.61 3.88
C ALA A 116 -12.16 3.49 3.58
N ILE A 117 -10.89 3.81 3.28
CA ILE A 117 -9.87 2.81 2.92
C ILE A 117 -9.31 2.07 4.14
N ALA A 118 -8.97 2.79 5.21
CA ALA A 118 -8.33 2.19 6.39
C ALA A 118 -9.16 1.06 7.04
N PRO A 119 -10.50 1.19 7.19
CA PRO A 119 -11.32 0.10 7.69
C PRO A 119 -11.32 -1.13 6.79
N LEU A 120 -11.15 -0.99 5.48
CA LEU A 120 -11.09 -2.12 4.55
C LEU A 120 -9.81 -2.93 4.73
N PHE A 121 -8.67 -2.26 4.94
CA PHE A 121 -7.42 -2.94 5.32
C PHE A 121 -7.56 -3.64 6.66
N ARG A 122 -8.14 -2.96 7.67
CA ARG A 122 -8.39 -3.55 8.99
C ARG A 122 -9.26 -4.81 8.88
N GLN A 123 -10.35 -4.71 8.12
CA GLN A 123 -11.27 -5.83 7.89
C GLN A 123 -10.54 -7.00 7.23
N ALA A 124 -9.79 -6.73 6.15
CA ALA A 124 -9.07 -7.77 5.42
C ALA A 124 -8.03 -8.49 6.30
N LEU A 125 -7.28 -7.74 7.12
CA LEU A 125 -6.29 -8.27 8.05
C LEU A 125 -6.90 -9.02 9.25
N ARG A 126 -8.22 -8.88 9.50
CA ARG A 126 -8.91 -9.58 10.60
C ARG A 126 -9.67 -10.81 10.13
N GLU A 127 -10.35 -10.72 8.99
CA GLU A 127 -11.37 -11.70 8.58
C GLU A 127 -10.81 -12.80 7.69
N ASN A 128 -9.62 -12.62 7.12
CA ASN A 128 -9.03 -13.60 6.24
C ASN A 128 -8.03 -14.49 6.95
N VAL A 129 -8.16 -15.82 6.79
CA VAL A 129 -7.30 -16.82 7.43
C VAL A 129 -5.81 -16.66 7.11
N TRP A 130 -5.49 -16.15 5.92
CA TRP A 130 -4.10 -15.90 5.52
C TRP A 130 -3.44 -14.74 6.27
N ALA A 131 -4.21 -13.88 6.94
CA ALA A 131 -3.66 -12.73 7.65
C ALA A 131 -2.82 -13.13 8.87
N ALA A 132 -3.11 -14.30 9.47
CA ALA A 132 -2.31 -14.85 10.57
C ALA A 132 -0.86 -15.19 10.17
N LYS A 133 -0.55 -15.22 8.87
CA LYS A 133 0.82 -15.41 8.35
C LYS A 133 1.66 -14.13 8.40
N PHE A 134 1.04 -12.95 8.55
CA PHE A 134 1.76 -11.69 8.56
C PHE A 134 2.24 -11.36 9.97
N GLU A 135 3.50 -11.65 10.27
CA GLU A 135 4.14 -11.26 11.52
C GLU A 135 4.13 -9.74 11.74
N ARG A 136 4.32 -8.95 10.66
CA ARG A 136 4.35 -7.49 10.75
C ARG A 136 3.74 -6.81 9.53
N VAL A 137 2.89 -5.82 9.77
CA VAL A 137 2.34 -4.94 8.73
C VAL A 137 2.56 -3.49 9.12
N ALA A 138 3.40 -2.78 8.38
CA ALA A 138 3.64 -1.35 8.57
C ALA A 138 2.93 -0.54 7.48
N PHE A 139 2.33 0.60 7.85
CA PHE A 139 1.75 1.54 6.89
C PHE A 139 2.62 2.79 6.81
N ALA A 140 3.46 2.87 5.78
CA ALA A 140 4.38 3.99 5.53
C ALA A 140 3.67 5.15 4.82
N ILE A 141 2.89 5.93 5.57
CA ILE A 141 2.10 7.06 5.05
C ILE A 141 2.90 8.36 5.16
N LEU A 142 3.38 8.87 4.03
CA LEU A 142 4.18 10.10 3.97
C LEU A 142 3.31 11.31 3.63
N ARG A 143 3.50 12.40 4.39
CA ARG A 143 2.98 13.75 4.09
C ARG A 143 1.44 13.84 3.93
N ASN A 144 0.68 12.91 4.50
CA ASN A 144 -0.79 12.96 4.55
C ASN A 144 -1.25 12.72 6.01
N ARG A 145 -1.51 13.82 6.74
CA ARG A 145 -1.84 13.76 8.19
C ARG A 145 -3.21 13.14 8.44
N GLU A 146 -4.19 13.42 7.58
CA GLU A 146 -5.54 12.85 7.64
C GLU A 146 -5.47 11.33 7.47
N ALA A 147 -4.74 10.86 6.45
CA ALA A 147 -4.52 9.44 6.26
C ALA A 147 -3.77 8.79 7.42
N VAL A 148 -2.73 9.44 7.96
CA VAL A 148 -2.07 8.93 9.17
C VAL A 148 -3.06 8.78 10.32
N ALA A 149 -3.92 9.78 10.56
CA ALA A 149 -4.91 9.73 11.64
C ALA A 149 -5.93 8.60 11.43
N ALA A 150 -6.52 8.50 10.23
CA ALA A 150 -7.52 7.49 9.90
C ALA A 150 -6.97 6.06 9.98
N PHE A 151 -5.76 5.82 9.47
CA PHE A 151 -5.10 4.52 9.56
C PHE A 151 -4.68 4.19 10.99
N THR A 152 -4.17 5.17 11.75
CA THR A 152 -3.84 4.96 13.18
C THR A 152 -5.08 4.54 13.97
N ALA A 153 -6.18 5.29 13.82
CA ALA A 153 -7.43 5.01 14.52
C ALA A 153 -7.96 3.62 14.17
N SER A 154 -8.04 3.30 12.86
CA SER A 154 -8.57 2.03 12.37
C SER A 154 -7.73 0.82 12.78
N LEU A 155 -6.40 0.95 12.78
CA LEU A 155 -5.49 -0.19 12.96
C LEU A 155 -4.98 -0.36 14.40
N SER A 156 -5.23 0.60 15.29
CA SER A 156 -4.81 0.60 16.70
C SER A 156 -5.08 -0.70 17.45
N SER A 157 -6.17 -1.42 17.12
CA SER A 157 -6.53 -2.68 17.77
C SER A 157 -5.84 -3.92 17.20
N LEU A 158 -5.04 -3.79 16.14
CA LEU A 158 -4.34 -4.91 15.50
C LEU A 158 -2.94 -5.06 16.07
N CYS A 159 -2.69 -6.17 16.75
CA CYS A 159 -1.38 -6.49 17.35
C CYS A 159 -0.22 -6.43 16.33
N MET A 160 -0.50 -6.75 15.06
CA MET A 160 0.50 -6.87 13.98
C MET A 160 0.79 -5.54 13.26
N ALA A 161 0.01 -4.49 13.54
CA ALA A 161 0.14 -3.17 12.91
C ALA A 161 1.07 -2.25 13.72
N GLN A 162 2.34 -2.61 13.84
CA GLN A 162 3.32 -1.87 14.64
C GLN A 162 4.42 -1.28 13.74
N ASP A 163 4.10 -0.14 13.14
CA ASP A 163 4.97 1.04 12.96
C ASP A 163 4.39 1.97 11.91
N LEU A 164 3.78 3.06 12.37
CA LEU A 164 3.54 4.26 11.58
C LEU A 164 4.73 5.18 11.85
N GLN A 165 5.58 5.41 10.84
CA GLN A 165 6.81 6.21 11.02
C GLN A 165 6.49 7.64 11.50
N LYS A 166 6.59 7.87 12.82
CA LYS A 166 6.91 9.19 13.37
C LYS A 166 8.39 9.42 13.07
N ARG A 167 8.68 10.38 12.19
CA ARG A 167 10.04 10.88 11.96
C ARG A 167 10.67 11.30 13.29
N ARG A 168 11.63 10.52 13.80
CA ARG A 168 12.62 11.05 14.74
C ARG A 168 13.46 12.07 13.98
N LYS A 169 13.43 13.34 14.40
CA LYS A 169 14.49 14.29 14.08
C LYS A 169 15.80 13.65 14.54
N ARG A 170 16.69 13.31 13.61
CA ARG A 170 18.11 13.12 13.94
C ARG A 170 18.62 14.52 14.26
N ASN A 171 18.85 14.78 15.55
CA ASN A 171 19.63 15.94 15.97
C ASN A 171 21.04 15.78 15.40
N SER A 172 21.47 16.79 14.66
CA SER A 172 22.86 17.24 14.59
C SER A 172 23.36 17.59 15.99
#